data_AF-A0A0F9TCP6-F1
#
_entry.id   AF-A0A0F9TCP6-F1
#
_cell.length_a   1.000
_cell.length_b   1.000
_cell.length_c   1.000
_cell.angle_alpha   90.00
_cell.angle_beta   90.00
_cell.angle_gamma   90.00
#
_symmetry.space_group_name_H-M   'P 1'
#
loop_
_entity.id
_entity.type
_entity.pdbx_description
1 polymer ?
#
loop_
_entity_poly.entity_id
_entity_poly.type
_entity_poly.pdbx_seq_one_letter_code
_entity_poly.pdbx_strand_id
1 'polypeptide(L)'
;MKAKGMDKKVIDVISGEMCDEAQKAAESYSAFNSTYEGLAVILEEFEELKAEVFKKQSQYNYEKMRKEAIQLGAMAMRFIHDTID
;
A
#
# COMPACT_ATOMS: atom_id res chain seq x y z
N MET A 1 -18.38 -22.92 -4.88
CA MET A 1 -17.77 -21.98 -5.86
C MET A 1 -16.26 -22.09 -5.74
N LYS A 2 -15.53 -22.44 -6.80
CA LYS A 2 -14.08 -22.25 -6.81
C LYS A 2 -13.82 -20.75 -7.00
N ALA A 3 -13.00 -20.14 -6.14
CA ALA A 3 -12.60 -18.75 -6.32
C ALA A 3 -11.98 -18.61 -7.72
N LYS A 4 -12.50 -17.67 -8.52
CA LYS A 4 -11.88 -17.30 -9.79
C LYS A 4 -10.56 -16.61 -9.41
N GLY A 5 -9.43 -17.18 -9.80
CA GLY A 5 -8.13 -16.53 -9.59
C GLY A 5 -8.12 -15.14 -10.20
N MET A 6 -7.35 -14.22 -9.63
CA MET A 6 -7.19 -12.88 -10.20
C MET A 6 -6.53 -12.96 -11.58
N ASP A 7 -6.96 -12.11 -12.50
CA ASP A 7 -6.33 -12.00 -13.82
C ASP A 7 -4.90 -11.46 -13.67
N LYS A 8 -3.93 -12.16 -14.26
CA LYS A 8 -2.51 -11.74 -14.23
C LYS A 8 -2.32 -10.31 -14.69
N LYS A 9 -3.04 -9.86 -15.73
CA LYS A 9 -2.93 -8.48 -16.21
C LYS A 9 -3.35 -7.47 -15.15
N VAL A 10 -4.36 -7.81 -14.34
CA VAL A 10 -4.81 -6.95 -13.23
C VAL A 10 -3.76 -6.93 -12.11
N ILE A 11 -3.15 -8.08 -11.80
CA ILE A 11 -2.04 -8.16 -10.83
C ILE A 11 -0.88 -7.28 -11.30
N ASP A 12 -0.45 -7.42 -12.55
CA ASP A 12 0.69 -6.69 -13.10
C ASP A 12 0.48 -5.17 -13.00
N VAL A 13 -0.72 -4.68 -13.34
CA VAL A 13 -1.08 -3.25 -13.20
C VAL A 13 -1.02 -2.79 -11.75
N ILE A 14 -1.64 -3.52 -10.82
CA ILE A 14 -1.68 -3.14 -9.40
C ILE A 14 -0.26 -3.14 -8.82
N SER A 15 0.53 -4.16 -9.11
CA SER A 15 1.93 -4.24 -8.64
C SER A 15 2.79 -3.13 -9.23
N GLY A 16 2.58 -2.76 -10.50
CA GLY A 16 3.30 -1.66 -11.14
C GLY A 16 3.05 -0.33 -10.41
N GLU A 17 1.80 -0.04 -10.07
CA GLU A 17 1.47 1.18 -9.33
C GLU A 17 2.02 1.18 -7.89
N MET A 18 2.10 0.02 -7.24
CA MET A 18 2.78 -0.10 -5.94
C MET A 18 4.28 0.17 -6.07
N CYS A 19 4.93 -0.31 -7.13
CA CYS A 19 6.33 -0.02 -7.42
C CYS A 19 6.54 1.49 -7.66
N ASP A 20 5.68 2.11 -8.46
CA ASP A 20 5.76 3.54 -8.77
C ASP A 20 5.62 4.40 -7.50
N GLU A 21 4.66 4.07 -6.62
CA GLU A 21 4.48 4.78 -5.35
C GLU A 21 5.63 4.50 -4.37
N ALA A 22 6.18 3.27 -4.34
CA ALA A 22 7.35 2.95 -3.52
C ALA A 22 8.58 3.75 -3.98
N GLN A 23 8.82 3.84 -5.29
CA GLN A 23 9.90 4.64 -5.86
C GLN A 23 9.72 6.11 -5.52
N LYS A 24 8.53 6.68 -5.74
CA LYS A 24 8.23 8.07 -5.43
C LYS A 24 8.42 8.39 -3.94
N ALA A 25 8.05 7.47 -3.06
CA ALA A 25 8.28 7.62 -1.63
C ALA A 25 9.78 7.57 -1.29
N ALA A 26 10.56 6.69 -1.92
CA ALA A 26 12.01 6.63 -1.75
C ALA A 26 12.74 7.88 -2.29
N GLU A 27 12.17 8.55 -3.30
CA GLU A 27 12.66 9.84 -3.80
C GLU A 27 12.32 11.00 -2.86
N SER A 28 11.22 10.90 -2.13
CA SER A 28 10.70 11.95 -1.24
C SER A 28 11.19 11.85 0.20
N TYR A 29 11.52 10.64 0.66
CA TYR A 29 11.88 10.32 2.04
C TYR A 29 13.11 9.42 2.08
N SER A 30 13.92 9.55 3.13
CA SER A 30 15.03 8.63 3.36
C SER A 30 14.53 7.21 3.60
N ALA A 31 15.45 6.25 3.47
CA ALA A 31 15.23 4.87 3.94
C ALA A 31 14.78 4.87 5.40
N PHE A 32 13.98 3.87 5.79
CA PHE A 32 13.60 3.68 7.19
C PHE A 32 14.84 3.47 8.06
N ASN A 33 14.92 4.13 9.21
CA ASN A 33 16.06 4.00 10.12
C ASN A 33 16.00 2.69 10.92
N SER A 34 14.83 2.05 11.00
CA SER A 34 14.65 0.77 11.70
C SER A 34 13.41 0.02 11.23
N THR A 35 13.34 -1.27 11.56
CA THR A 35 12.13 -2.09 11.37
C THR A 35 10.93 -1.57 12.15
N TYR A 36 11.14 -0.97 13.34
CA TYR A 36 10.05 -0.36 14.11
C TYR A 36 9.46 0.87 13.42
N GLU A 37 10.32 1.72 12.83
CA GLU A 37 9.87 2.88 12.06
C GLU A 37 9.11 2.44 10.81
N GLY A 38 9.67 1.52 10.02
CA GLY A 38 9.00 1.03 8.82
C GLY A 38 7.65 0.35 9.14
N LEU A 39 7.57 -0.41 10.23
CA LEU A 39 6.30 -0.98 10.69
C LEU A 39 5.30 0.09 11.15
N ALA A 40 5.77 1.17 11.78
CA ALA A 40 4.91 2.28 12.17
C ALA A 40 4.31 2.99 10.94
N VAL A 41 5.10 3.17 9.88
CA VAL A 41 4.61 3.74 8.60
C VAL A 41 3.61 2.81 7.92
N ILE A 42 3.87 1.50 7.88
CA ILE A 42 2.88 0.52 7.38
C ILE A 42 1.56 0.60 8.17
N LEU A 43 1.65 0.75 9.50
CA LEU A 43 0.47 0.87 10.35
C LEU A 43 -0.31 2.16 10.07
N GLU A 44 0.38 3.26 9.80
CA GLU A 44 -0.24 4.52 9.39
C GLU A 44 -1.06 4.35 8.11
N GLU A 45 -0.46 3.82 7.04
CA GLU A 45 -1.15 3.55 5.77
C GLU A 45 -2.35 2.60 5.94
N PHE A 46 -2.22 1.59 6.82
CA PHE A 46 -3.31 0.69 7.15
C PHE A 46 -4.47 1.41 7.84
N GLU A 47 -4.19 2.28 8.81
CA GLU A 47 -5.23 3.05 9.51
C GLU A 47 -5.91 4.06 8.56
N GLU A 48 -5.20 4.63 7.59
CA GLU A 48 -5.79 5.46 6.54
C GLU A 48 -6.76 4.67 5.64
N LEU A 49 -6.32 3.50 5.14
CA LEU A 49 -7.18 2.61 4.36
C LEU A 49 -8.42 2.21 5.17
N LYS A 50 -8.22 1.79 6.41
CA LYS A 50 -9.29 1.39 7.33
C LYS A 50 -10.27 2.53 7.58
N ALA A 51 -9.79 3.77 7.75
CA ALA A 51 -10.64 4.93 7.93
C ALA A 51 -11.57 5.17 6.74
N GLU A 52 -11.15 4.86 5.51
CA GLU A 52 -12.02 4.91 4.33
C GLU A 52 -12.99 3.73 4.28
N VAL A 53 -12.52 2.51 4.50
CA VAL A 53 -13.33 1.28 4.46
C VAL A 53 -14.43 1.30 5.51
N PHE A 54 -14.20 1.91 6.68
CA PHE A 54 -15.13 1.89 7.81
C PHE A 54 -16.19 3.00 7.74
N LYS A 55 -16.19 3.82 6.68
CA LYS A 55 -17.25 4.81 6.44
C LYS A 55 -18.59 4.11 6.17
N LYS A 56 -19.67 4.88 6.17
CA LYS A 56 -20.96 4.38 5.65
C LYS A 56 -20.85 4.23 4.14
N GLN A 57 -21.57 3.26 3.56
CA GLN A 57 -21.57 3.02 2.11
C GLN A 57 -21.92 4.27 1.28
N SER A 58 -22.80 5.14 1.80
CA SER A 58 -23.16 6.42 1.18
C SER A 58 -22.02 7.44 1.13
N GLN A 59 -20.90 7.17 1.80
CA GLN A 59 -19.71 8.01 1.91
C GLN A 59 -18.45 7.32 1.36
N TYR A 60 -18.61 6.18 0.68
CA TYR A 60 -17.47 5.45 0.12
C TYR A 60 -16.77 6.28 -0.94
N ASN A 61 -15.46 6.42 -0.76
CA ASN A 61 -14.57 6.96 -1.77
C ASN A 61 -13.63 5.83 -2.23
N TYR A 62 -14.03 5.13 -3.30
CA TYR A 62 -13.26 4.01 -3.83
C TYR A 62 -11.90 4.43 -4.40
N GLU A 63 -11.78 5.65 -4.91
CA GLU A 63 -10.50 6.18 -5.39
C GLU A 63 -9.52 6.30 -4.22
N LYS A 64 -9.98 6.86 -3.09
CA LYS A 64 -9.16 6.98 -1.89
C LYS A 64 -8.83 5.62 -1.27
N MET A 65 -9.80 4.69 -1.19
CA MET A 65 -9.51 3.32 -0.76
C MET A 65 -8.44 2.65 -1.62
N ARG A 66 -8.53 2.80 -2.95
CA ARG A 66 -7.55 2.25 -3.87
C ARG A 66 -6.18 2.89 -3.67
N LYS A 67 -6.13 4.22 -3.50
CA LYS A 67 -4.90 4.96 -3.22
C LYS A 67 -4.23 4.46 -1.93
N GLU A 68 -4.94 4.42 -0.80
CA GLU A 68 -4.31 4.03 0.48
C GLU A 68 -3.92 2.54 0.45
N ALA A 69 -4.65 1.69 -0.28
CA ALA A 69 -4.25 0.29 -0.48
C ALA A 69 -2.97 0.13 -1.32
N ILE A 70 -2.78 0.97 -2.35
CA ILE A 70 -1.53 1.02 -3.13
C ILE A 70 -0.39 1.52 -2.24
N GLN A 71 -0.60 2.58 -1.45
CA GLN A 71 0.40 3.12 -0.54
C GLN A 71 0.81 2.11 0.54
N LEU A 72 -0.15 1.38 1.13
CA LEU A 72 0.12 0.28 2.06
C LEU A 72 1.00 -0.81 1.43
N GLY A 73 0.69 -1.23 0.19
CA GLY A 73 1.50 -2.20 -0.55
C GLY A 73 2.90 -1.67 -0.87
N ALA A 74 3.01 -0.41 -1.27
CA ALA A 74 4.27 0.26 -1.53
C ALA A 74 5.14 0.36 -0.27
N MET A 75 4.57 0.69 0.88
CA MET A 75 5.31 0.76 2.14
C MET A 75 5.76 -0.62 2.62
N ALA A 76 5.00 -1.68 2.33
CA ALA A 76 5.45 -3.05 2.56
C ALA A 76 6.67 -3.42 1.68
N MET A 77 6.68 -3.00 0.40
CA MET A 77 7.86 -3.18 -0.47
C MET A 77 9.07 -2.43 0.07
N ARG A 78 8.89 -1.15 0.45
CA ARG A 78 9.95 -0.34 1.07
C ARG A 78 10.44 -0.92 2.37
N PHE A 79 9.57 -1.48 3.20
CA PHE A 79 9.99 -2.11 4.46
C PHE A 79 10.95 -3.26 4.21
N ILE A 80 10.65 -4.12 3.23
CA ILE A 80 11.55 -5.20 2.84
C ILE A 80 12.88 -4.63 2.34
N HIS A 81 12.85 -3.70 1.38
CA HIS A 81 14.04 -3.13 0.77
C HIS A 81 14.91 -2.30 1.72
N ASP A 82 14.32 -1.52 2.62
CA ASP A 82 15.06 -0.56 3.45
C ASP A 82 15.53 -1.18 4.77
N THR A 83 14.95 -2.32 5.18
CA THR A 83 15.19 -2.89 6.53
C THR A 83 15.55 -4.38 6.58
N ILE A 84 15.25 -5.15 5.52
CA ILE A 84 15.49 -6.60 5.49
C ILE A 84 16.57 -6.96 4.47
N ASP A 85 16.39 -6.53 3.21
CA ASP A 85 17.30 -6.79 2.09
C ASP A 85 18.43 -5.76 2.00
#